data_AF-A0A346N837-F1
#
_entry.id   AF-A0A346N837-F1
#
_cell.length_a   1.000
_cell.length_b   1.000
_cell.length_c   1.000
_cell.angle_alpha   90.00
_cell.angle_beta   90.00
_cell.angle_gamma   90.00
#
_symmetry.space_group_name_H-M   'P 1'
#
loop_
_entity.id
_entity.type
_entity.pdbx_description
1 polymer ?
#
loop_
_entity_poly.entity_id
_entity_poly.type
_entity_poly.pdbx_seq_one_letter_code
_entity_poly.pdbx_strand_id
1 'polypeptide(L)'
;MGDNANASGSFAVALGNNAAASGSNSVALGNGSVASQDNIVSVGSATQQRRITNLAAGTADTDAVNVAQLNLQGLSAVRYDRNTDGSINYNSVTFGNPNGSGGPVSLHNIAAGVAPTDAVNVQQLTDMRLSFGRFLNDMRDEANAGIAGAIAMEAAPYVPGHITYAVGSGYYVDQGAIGVTFRGTAENGLWSVTTGVSTSEHGTALRFGVSGVLW
;
A
#
# COMPACT_ATOMS: atom_id res chain seq x y z
N MET A 1 38.71 -0.67 51.87
CA MET A 1 39.83 -1.66 51.96
C MET A 1 40.68 -1.56 50.70
N GLY A 2 42.00 -1.48 50.85
CA GLY A 2 42.94 -1.15 49.76
C GLY A 2 43.70 0.14 50.07
N ASP A 3 44.94 0.24 49.63
CA ASP A 3 45.77 1.42 49.82
C ASP A 3 45.12 2.65 49.14
N ASN A 4 45.01 3.78 49.85
CA ASN A 4 44.28 4.98 49.43
C ASN A 4 42.80 4.79 49.06
N ALA A 5 42.14 3.73 49.52
CA ALA A 5 40.68 3.61 49.40
C ALA A 5 39.98 4.66 50.28
N ASN A 6 39.11 5.49 49.69
CA ASN A 6 38.43 6.59 50.36
C ASN A 6 36.91 6.45 50.24
N ALA A 7 36.23 6.20 51.36
CA ALA A 7 34.77 6.21 51.45
C ALA A 7 34.32 7.46 52.22
N SER A 8 34.24 8.60 51.53
CA SER A 8 33.92 9.90 52.12
C SER A 8 32.42 10.23 52.15
N GLY A 9 31.61 9.54 51.35
CA GLY A 9 30.15 9.68 51.37
C GLY A 9 29.52 9.01 52.61
N SER A 10 28.35 9.51 53.04
CA SER A 10 27.60 8.88 54.12
C SER A 10 27.19 7.45 53.73
N PHE A 11 27.38 6.45 54.59
CA PHE A 11 27.12 5.03 54.29
C PHE A 11 27.87 4.46 53.06
N ALA A 12 28.98 5.07 52.63
CA ALA A 12 29.71 4.64 51.45
C ALA A 12 30.63 3.43 51.69
N VAL A 13 30.94 2.69 50.63
CA VAL A 13 31.88 1.57 50.63
C VAL A 13 32.93 1.76 49.53
N ALA A 14 34.21 1.69 49.88
CA ALA A 14 35.32 1.70 48.91
C ALA A 14 36.17 0.44 49.04
N LEU A 15 36.24 -0.36 47.96
CA LEU A 15 36.98 -1.63 47.90
C LEU A 15 37.92 -1.66 46.70
N GLY A 16 39.22 -1.50 46.93
CA GLY A 16 40.28 -1.49 45.92
C GLY A 16 41.28 -0.35 46.16
N ASN A 17 42.53 -0.51 45.70
CA ASN A 17 43.52 0.56 45.78
C ASN A 17 43.05 1.79 44.99
N ASN A 18 43.15 2.99 45.57
CA ASN A 18 42.63 4.24 44.99
C ASN A 18 41.12 4.24 44.65
N ALA A 19 40.31 3.34 45.22
CA ALA A 19 38.86 3.39 45.06
C ALA A 19 38.27 4.58 45.85
N ALA A 20 37.42 5.39 45.23
CA ALA A 20 36.84 6.58 45.85
C ALA A 20 35.30 6.55 45.78
N ALA A 21 34.64 6.46 46.92
CA ALA A 21 33.18 6.49 47.06
C ALA A 21 32.76 7.75 47.83
N SER A 22 32.33 8.78 47.11
CA SER A 22 31.97 10.09 47.67
C SER A 22 30.47 10.36 47.68
N GLY A 23 29.66 9.59 46.95
CA GLY A 23 28.20 9.69 47.03
C GLY A 23 27.64 9.00 48.28
N SER A 24 26.49 9.47 48.77
CA SER A 24 25.78 8.84 49.88
C SER A 24 25.23 7.46 49.47
N ASN A 25 25.36 6.46 50.34
CA ASN A 25 24.93 5.08 50.09
C ASN A 25 25.51 4.49 48.78
N SER A 26 26.76 4.83 48.46
CA SER A 26 27.43 4.41 47.22
C SER A 26 28.51 3.36 47.46
N VAL A 27 28.85 2.60 46.41
CA VAL A 27 29.90 1.57 46.45
C VAL A 27 30.87 1.77 45.29
N ALA A 28 32.16 1.99 45.58
CA ALA A 28 33.24 1.93 44.61
C ALA A 28 33.96 0.58 44.70
N LEU A 29 33.84 -0.23 43.64
CA LEU A 29 34.34 -1.61 43.58
C LEU A 29 35.43 -1.77 42.52
N GLY A 30 36.66 -2.06 42.96
CA GLY A 30 37.84 -2.26 42.12
C GLY A 30 38.87 -1.13 42.23
N ASN A 31 40.11 -1.41 41.77
CA ASN A 31 41.21 -0.44 41.76
C ASN A 31 40.86 0.80 40.93
N GLY A 32 41.02 2.01 41.49
CA GLY A 32 40.73 3.27 40.81
C GLY A 32 39.25 3.48 40.46
N SER A 33 38.32 2.69 41.02
CA SER A 33 36.88 2.90 40.79
C SER A 33 36.38 4.14 41.52
N VAL A 34 35.46 4.88 40.90
CA VAL A 34 34.92 6.14 41.44
C VAL A 34 33.39 6.08 41.46
N ALA A 35 32.80 6.18 42.65
CA ALA A 35 31.35 6.27 42.88
C ALA A 35 31.01 7.64 43.45
N SER A 36 30.74 8.61 42.57
CA SER A 36 30.50 10.01 42.95
C SER A 36 29.01 10.40 43.06
N GLN A 37 28.10 9.51 42.69
CA GLN A 37 26.65 9.72 42.78
C GLN A 37 26.07 8.92 43.97
N ASP A 38 24.93 9.35 44.48
CA ASP A 38 24.23 8.66 45.56
C ASP A 38 23.57 7.36 45.06
N ASN A 39 23.49 6.34 45.91
CA ASN A 39 22.78 5.07 45.64
C ASN A 39 23.24 4.30 44.40
N ILE A 40 24.54 4.30 44.08
CA ILE A 40 25.11 3.53 42.96
C ILE A 40 26.20 2.56 43.38
N VAL A 41 26.41 1.55 42.55
CA VAL A 41 27.63 0.73 42.56
C VAL A 41 28.44 1.07 41.31
N SER A 42 29.64 1.61 41.48
CA SER A 42 30.58 1.85 40.40
C SER A 42 31.63 0.75 40.32
N VAL A 43 31.79 0.15 39.15
CA VAL A 43 32.81 -0.88 38.86
C VAL A 43 34.02 -0.30 38.12
N GLY A 44 34.13 1.02 37.98
CA GLY A 44 35.19 1.69 37.23
C GLY A 44 35.18 3.20 37.42
N SER A 45 35.70 3.93 36.44
CA SER A 45 35.71 5.39 36.40
C SER A 45 35.30 5.89 35.01
N ALA A 46 35.20 7.21 34.84
CA ALA A 46 34.92 7.84 33.54
C ALA A 46 35.97 7.51 32.47
N THR A 47 37.21 7.23 32.88
CA THR A 47 38.34 6.93 31.99
C THR A 47 38.69 5.45 31.92
N GLN A 48 38.15 4.62 32.83
CA GLN A 48 38.40 3.19 32.87
C GLN A 48 37.15 2.41 33.33
N GLN A 49 36.37 1.93 32.36
CA GLN A 49 35.22 1.07 32.61
C GLN A 49 35.64 -0.40 32.72
N ARG A 50 34.79 -1.22 33.34
CA ARG A 50 34.95 -2.68 33.43
C ARG A 50 33.71 -3.38 32.92
N ARG A 51 33.89 -4.54 32.30
CA ARG A 51 32.79 -5.45 31.98
C ARG A 51 32.43 -6.25 33.23
N ILE A 52 31.14 -6.52 33.42
CA ILE A 52 30.64 -7.48 34.40
C ILE A 52 30.38 -8.79 33.63
N THR A 53 31.15 -9.83 33.91
CA THR A 53 31.07 -11.12 33.21
C THR A 53 30.43 -12.19 34.09
N ASN A 54 29.96 -13.28 33.48
CA ASN A 54 29.23 -14.37 34.16
C ASN A 54 27.91 -13.92 34.79
N LEU A 55 27.26 -12.91 34.19
CA LEU A 55 25.93 -12.46 34.58
C LEU A 55 24.86 -13.38 33.97
N ALA A 56 24.14 -14.11 34.84
CA ALA A 56 22.98 -14.89 34.44
C ALA A 56 21.89 -13.98 33.85
N ALA A 57 20.95 -14.57 33.09
CA ALA A 57 19.83 -13.82 32.53
C ALA A 57 18.92 -13.30 33.65
N GLY A 58 18.58 -12.01 33.61
CA GLY A 58 17.64 -11.40 34.55
C GLY A 58 16.21 -11.92 34.35
N THR A 59 15.43 -11.97 35.42
CA THR A 59 14.05 -12.50 35.43
C THR A 59 13.03 -11.54 36.01
N ALA A 60 13.41 -10.74 37.01
CA ALA A 60 12.59 -9.67 37.56
C ALA A 60 12.88 -8.32 36.87
N ASP A 61 11.96 -7.37 36.97
CA ASP A 61 12.07 -6.04 36.33
C ASP A 61 13.32 -5.26 36.75
N THR A 62 13.88 -5.56 37.93
CA THR A 62 15.07 -4.91 38.48
C THR A 62 16.36 -5.71 38.30
N ASP A 63 16.31 -6.86 37.62
CA ASP A 63 17.51 -7.65 37.36
C ASP A 63 18.32 -7.03 36.21
N ALA A 64 19.65 -7.17 36.27
CA ALA A 64 20.50 -6.75 35.18
C ALA A 64 20.32 -7.65 33.94
N VAL A 65 20.30 -7.03 32.76
CA VAL A 65 20.15 -7.72 31.46
C VAL A 65 21.53 -8.08 30.92
N ASN A 66 21.72 -9.33 30.48
CA ASN A 66 22.95 -9.74 29.80
C ASN A 66 22.87 -9.57 28.27
N VAL A 67 24.01 -9.69 27.58
CA VAL A 67 24.09 -9.47 26.11
C VAL A 67 23.25 -10.49 25.32
N ALA A 68 23.07 -11.71 25.83
CA ALA A 68 22.25 -12.72 25.17
C ALA A 68 20.77 -12.29 25.13
N GLN A 69 20.23 -11.78 26.24
CA GLN A 69 18.88 -11.21 26.29
C GLN A 69 18.71 -10.02 25.34
N LEU A 70 19.70 -9.12 25.28
CA LEU A 70 19.68 -7.98 24.35
C LEU A 70 19.69 -8.42 22.88
N ASN A 71 20.49 -9.42 22.53
CA ASN A 71 20.56 -9.93 21.15
C ASN A 71 19.26 -10.61 20.72
N LEU A 72 18.59 -11.35 21.61
CA LEU A 72 17.28 -11.94 21.33
C LEU A 72 16.24 -10.86 21.02
N GLN A 73 16.20 -9.78 21.80
CA GLN A 73 15.33 -8.63 21.52
C GLN A 73 15.64 -7.99 20.16
N GLY A 74 16.93 -7.90 19.80
CA GLY A 74 17.36 -7.37 18.51
C GLY A 74 16.98 -8.21 17.29
N LEU A 75 16.72 -9.51 17.46
CA LEU A 75 16.32 -10.43 16.39
C LEU A 75 14.81 -10.42 16.12
N SER A 76 14.00 -10.08 17.13
CA SER A 76 12.53 -10.05 17.02
C SER A 76 11.99 -8.69 16.54
N ALA A 77 12.85 -7.69 16.38
CA ALA A 77 12.46 -6.35 15.94
C ALA A 77 12.54 -6.20 14.41
N VAL A 78 11.55 -5.52 13.82
CA VAL A 78 11.67 -4.97 12.46
C VAL A 78 12.55 -3.73 12.52
N ARG A 79 13.53 -3.62 11.61
CA ARG A 79 14.52 -2.54 11.61
C ARG A 79 14.63 -1.92 10.23
N TYR A 80 14.95 -0.63 10.21
CA TYR A 80 15.40 0.04 9.00
C TYR A 80 16.69 -0.59 8.47
N ASP A 81 16.88 -0.52 7.17
CA ASP A 81 18.11 -0.94 6.52
C ASP A 81 19.25 0.03 6.87
N ARG A 82 20.50 -0.40 6.68
CA ARG A 82 21.68 0.44 6.86
C ARG A 82 22.33 0.79 5.53
N ASN A 83 22.85 2.00 5.44
CA ASN A 83 23.72 2.42 4.36
C ASN A 83 25.10 1.74 4.49
N THR A 84 25.91 1.81 3.43
CA THR A 84 27.26 1.22 3.41
C THR A 84 28.22 1.86 4.41
N ASP A 85 27.96 3.11 4.81
CA ASP A 85 28.71 3.84 5.84
C ASP A 85 28.30 3.49 7.28
N GLY A 86 27.30 2.61 7.45
CA GLY A 86 26.77 2.18 8.74
C GLY A 86 25.65 3.06 9.32
N SER A 87 25.29 4.17 8.66
CA SER A 87 24.15 5.00 9.04
C SER A 87 22.80 4.31 8.76
N ILE A 88 21.74 4.77 9.43
CA ILE A 88 20.38 4.24 9.26
C ILE A 88 19.74 4.83 7.99
N ASN A 89 19.17 3.97 7.14
CA ASN A 89 18.39 4.37 5.97
C ASN A 89 16.89 4.38 6.31
N TYR A 90 16.34 5.56 6.60
CA TYR A 90 14.92 5.73 6.93
C TYR A 90 13.97 5.53 5.74
N ASN A 91 14.49 5.37 4.53
CA ASN A 91 13.68 5.17 3.33
C ASN A 91 13.48 3.68 2.99
N SER A 92 14.07 2.75 3.76
CA SER A 92 14.02 1.32 3.45
C SER A 92 13.90 0.44 4.69
N VAL A 93 13.01 -0.54 4.60
CA VAL A 93 12.85 -1.66 5.54
C VAL A 93 12.75 -2.93 4.71
N THR A 94 13.72 -3.81 4.87
CA THR A 94 13.70 -5.12 4.21
C THR A 94 13.04 -6.16 5.12
N PHE A 95 11.96 -6.77 4.65
CA PHE A 95 11.28 -7.86 5.36
C PHE A 95 11.81 -9.24 4.96
N GLY A 96 11.83 -10.15 5.92
CA GLY A 96 12.29 -11.53 5.71
C GLY A 96 13.80 -11.59 5.47
N ASN A 97 14.26 -12.65 4.82
CA ASN A 97 15.66 -12.81 4.42
C ASN A 97 15.72 -12.93 2.89
N PRO A 98 15.71 -11.81 2.15
CA PRO A 98 15.66 -11.86 0.68
C PRO A 98 16.89 -12.51 0.04
N ASN A 99 18.00 -12.62 0.77
CA ASN A 99 19.25 -13.24 0.32
C ASN A 99 19.51 -14.62 0.95
N GLY A 100 18.52 -15.20 1.62
CA GLY A 100 18.62 -16.51 2.26
C GLY A 100 17.39 -17.39 1.98
N SER A 101 17.28 -18.53 2.66
CA SER A 101 16.20 -19.50 2.46
C SER A 101 14.82 -19.06 3.00
N GLY A 102 14.63 -17.78 3.30
CA GLY A 102 13.39 -17.25 3.87
C GLY A 102 12.46 -16.73 2.77
N GLY A 103 11.20 -17.16 2.78
CA GLY A 103 10.18 -16.60 1.90
C GLY A 103 9.78 -15.17 2.28
N PRO A 104 8.99 -14.49 1.43
CA PRO A 104 8.41 -13.19 1.73
C PRO A 104 7.59 -13.19 3.04
N VAL A 105 7.53 -12.05 3.72
CA VAL A 105 6.73 -11.88 4.94
C VAL A 105 5.33 -11.42 4.58
N SER A 106 4.32 -12.15 5.05
CA SER A 106 2.93 -11.70 4.98
C SER A 106 2.67 -10.65 6.07
N LEU A 107 2.26 -9.45 5.66
CA LEU A 107 1.84 -8.39 6.56
C LEU A 107 0.33 -8.49 6.82
N HIS A 108 -0.06 -8.60 8.09
CA HIS A 108 -1.45 -8.80 8.51
C HIS A 108 -1.94 -7.62 9.34
N ASN A 109 -3.27 -7.53 9.50
CA ASN A 109 -3.92 -6.49 10.29
C ASN A 109 -3.59 -5.06 9.81
N ILE A 110 -3.44 -4.90 8.49
CA ILE A 110 -3.29 -3.61 7.85
C ILE A 110 -4.70 -3.01 7.67
N ALA A 111 -4.97 -1.93 8.40
CA ALA A 111 -6.17 -1.13 8.21
C ALA A 111 -6.23 -0.56 6.78
N ALA A 112 -7.42 -0.18 6.31
CA ALA A 112 -7.54 0.45 5.00
C ALA A 112 -6.74 1.75 4.96
N GLY A 113 -5.92 1.94 3.93
CA GLY A 113 -5.13 3.15 3.74
C GLY A 113 -6.03 4.36 3.46
N VAL A 114 -5.70 5.51 4.05
CA VAL A 114 -6.47 6.76 3.92
C VAL A 114 -5.63 7.85 3.27
N ALA A 115 -4.38 8.01 3.70
CA ALA A 115 -3.44 8.96 3.10
C ALA A 115 -2.81 8.40 1.82
N PRO A 116 -2.30 9.25 0.91
CA PRO A 116 -1.66 8.80 -0.34
C PRO A 116 -0.42 7.91 -0.16
N THR A 117 0.19 7.94 1.03
CA THR A 117 1.40 7.18 1.38
C THR A 117 1.11 5.97 2.28
N ASP A 118 -0.16 5.70 2.58
CA ASP A 118 -0.52 4.53 3.37
C ASP A 118 -0.45 3.27 2.52
N ALA A 119 -0.19 2.14 3.18
CA ALA A 119 -0.32 0.84 2.53
C ALA A 119 -1.80 0.55 2.21
N VAL A 120 -2.04 -0.01 1.03
CA VAL A 120 -3.37 -0.53 0.66
C VAL A 120 -3.54 -1.94 1.19
N ASN A 121 -4.73 -2.26 1.70
CA ASN A 121 -5.05 -3.63 2.10
C ASN A 121 -5.80 -4.40 0.98
N VAL A 122 -5.94 -5.72 1.14
CA VAL A 122 -6.54 -6.60 0.11
C VAL A 122 -8.01 -6.28 -0.16
N GLN A 123 -8.73 -5.74 0.84
CA GLN A 123 -10.12 -5.33 0.67
C GLN A 123 -10.22 -4.16 -0.33
N GLN A 124 -9.39 -3.12 -0.19
CA GLN A 124 -9.36 -1.99 -1.12
C GLN A 124 -9.03 -2.42 -2.55
N LEU A 125 -8.11 -3.37 -2.73
CA LEU A 125 -7.79 -3.95 -4.04
C LEU A 125 -8.97 -4.75 -4.62
N THR A 126 -9.67 -5.51 -3.77
CA THR A 126 -10.83 -6.31 -4.19
C THR A 126 -12.00 -5.40 -4.60
N ASP A 127 -12.23 -4.31 -3.89
CA ASP A 127 -13.27 -3.33 -4.19
C ASP A 127 -12.99 -2.62 -5.53
N MET A 128 -11.72 -2.28 -5.79
CA MET A 128 -11.28 -1.76 -7.09
C MET A 128 -11.51 -2.78 -8.21
N ARG A 129 -11.15 -4.05 -8.00
CA ARG A 129 -11.36 -5.14 -8.98
C ARG A 129 -12.84 -5.30 -9.34
N LEU A 130 -13.74 -5.25 -8.35
CA LEU A 130 -15.18 -5.36 -8.57
C LEU A 130 -15.75 -4.14 -9.30
N SER A 131 -15.25 -2.95 -8.99
CA SER A 131 -15.68 -1.70 -9.64
C SER A 131 -15.24 -1.66 -11.10
N PHE A 132 -14.00 -2.08 -11.38
CA PHE A 132 -13.49 -2.19 -12.73
C PHE A 132 -14.22 -3.27 -13.54
N GLY A 133 -14.53 -4.42 -12.92
CA GLY A 133 -15.30 -5.48 -13.58
C GLY A 133 -16.69 -5.01 -14.02
N ARG A 134 -17.39 -4.23 -13.18
CA ARG A 134 -18.68 -3.62 -13.55
C ARG A 134 -18.54 -2.64 -14.70
N PHE A 135 -17.55 -1.75 -14.63
CA PHE A 135 -17.27 -0.81 -15.71
C PHE A 135 -17.03 -1.51 -17.06
N LEU A 136 -16.26 -2.61 -17.08
CA LEU A 136 -16.03 -3.36 -18.32
C LEU A 136 -17.29 -4.03 -18.88
N ASN A 137 -18.15 -4.55 -18.00
CA ASN A 137 -19.43 -5.13 -18.43
C ASN A 137 -20.36 -4.05 -18.99
N ASP A 138 -20.49 -2.91 -18.30
CA ASP A 138 -21.31 -1.79 -18.75
C ASP A 138 -20.82 -1.27 -20.12
N MET A 139 -19.50 -1.11 -20.31
CA MET A 139 -18.94 -0.73 -21.62
C MET A 139 -19.24 -1.76 -22.72
N ARG A 140 -19.19 -3.05 -22.40
CA ARG A 140 -19.49 -4.12 -23.35
C ARG A 140 -20.97 -4.09 -23.73
N ASP A 141 -21.85 -3.93 -22.77
CA ASP A 141 -23.29 -3.93 -22.98
C ASP A 141 -23.73 -2.70 -23.76
N GLU A 142 -23.18 -1.51 -23.43
CA GLU A 142 -23.40 -0.28 -24.19
C GLU A 142 -22.91 -0.41 -25.65
N ALA A 143 -21.72 -1.00 -25.86
CA ALA A 143 -21.19 -1.23 -27.20
C ALA A 143 -22.06 -2.22 -28.01
N ASN A 144 -22.44 -3.35 -27.40
CA ASN A 144 -23.30 -4.35 -28.03
C ASN A 144 -24.68 -3.78 -28.38
N ALA A 145 -25.25 -2.98 -27.48
CA ALA A 145 -26.53 -2.31 -27.67
C ALA A 145 -26.45 -1.25 -28.77
N GLY A 146 -25.32 -0.53 -28.88
CA GLY A 146 -25.04 0.37 -30.01
C GLY A 146 -25.00 -0.36 -31.35
N ILE A 147 -24.36 -1.53 -31.42
CA ILE A 147 -24.33 -2.39 -32.62
C ILE A 147 -25.74 -2.90 -32.96
N ALA A 148 -26.49 -3.40 -31.96
CA ALA A 148 -27.88 -3.81 -32.14
C ALA A 148 -28.72 -2.63 -32.67
N GLY A 149 -28.51 -1.43 -32.14
CA GLY A 149 -29.15 -0.20 -32.62
C GLY A 149 -28.82 0.12 -34.07
N ALA A 150 -27.57 -0.08 -34.50
CA ALA A 150 -27.17 0.08 -35.89
C ALA A 150 -27.85 -0.95 -36.82
N ILE A 151 -27.97 -2.20 -36.38
CA ILE A 151 -28.67 -3.28 -37.11
C ILE A 151 -30.18 -2.99 -37.21
N ALA A 152 -30.79 -2.47 -36.13
CA ALA A 152 -32.22 -2.19 -36.06
C ALA A 152 -32.67 -1.09 -37.04
N MET A 153 -31.75 -0.22 -37.47
CA MET A 153 -32.07 0.80 -38.45
C MET A 153 -32.03 0.18 -39.86
N GLU A 154 -33.19 -0.26 -40.36
CA GLU A 154 -33.35 -0.83 -41.70
C GLU A 154 -33.48 0.25 -42.79
N ALA A 155 -32.97 0.01 -44.00
CA ALA A 155 -33.07 0.97 -45.09
C ALA A 155 -34.53 1.13 -45.58
N ALA A 156 -35.09 2.34 -45.45
CA ALA A 156 -36.42 2.64 -45.98
C ALA A 156 -36.44 2.56 -47.53
N PRO A 157 -37.52 2.03 -48.16
CA PRO A 157 -37.60 1.80 -49.60
C PRO A 157 -37.37 3.04 -50.46
N TYR A 158 -36.81 2.87 -51.66
CA TYR A 158 -36.57 3.97 -52.58
C TYR A 158 -37.77 4.20 -53.51
N VAL A 159 -38.51 5.29 -53.30
CA VAL A 159 -39.66 5.65 -54.14
C VAL A 159 -39.59 7.14 -54.52
N PRO A 160 -39.36 7.48 -55.81
CA PRO A 160 -39.27 8.88 -56.27
C PRO A 160 -40.52 9.71 -55.91
N GLY A 161 -40.32 10.93 -55.43
CA GLY A 161 -41.40 11.86 -55.07
C GLY A 161 -42.14 11.53 -53.76
N HIS A 162 -41.71 10.50 -53.03
CA HIS A 162 -42.36 10.08 -51.78
C HIS A 162 -41.38 10.05 -50.59
N ILE A 163 -41.95 10.15 -49.38
CA ILE A 163 -41.27 9.84 -48.13
C ILE A 163 -41.65 8.41 -47.75
N THR A 164 -40.67 7.55 -47.52
CA THR A 164 -40.85 6.18 -47.09
C THR A 164 -40.33 5.99 -45.66
N TYR A 165 -40.82 4.96 -44.97
CA TYR A 165 -40.37 4.58 -43.65
C TYR A 165 -40.05 3.09 -43.59
N ALA A 166 -39.17 2.70 -42.67
CA ALA A 166 -38.90 1.33 -42.28
C ALA A 166 -38.76 1.24 -40.75
N VAL A 167 -39.25 0.14 -40.19
CA VAL A 167 -39.12 -0.17 -38.77
C VAL A 167 -38.43 -1.52 -38.68
N GLY A 168 -37.29 -1.56 -38.01
CA GLY A 168 -36.50 -2.77 -37.83
C GLY A 168 -36.24 -3.05 -36.37
N SER A 169 -35.89 -4.30 -36.08
CA SER A 169 -35.35 -4.73 -34.79
C SER A 169 -33.96 -5.30 -35.01
N GLY A 170 -33.01 -4.92 -34.16
CA GLY A 170 -31.64 -5.42 -34.18
C GLY A 170 -31.37 -6.21 -32.91
N TYR A 171 -30.64 -7.30 -33.05
CA TYR A 171 -30.21 -8.11 -31.92
C TYR A 171 -28.73 -8.47 -32.12
N TYR A 172 -27.90 -8.16 -31.13
CA TYR A 172 -26.48 -8.48 -31.16
C TYR A 172 -26.05 -9.03 -29.80
N VAL A 173 -25.56 -10.27 -29.81
CA VAL A 173 -25.20 -11.05 -28.62
C VAL A 173 -26.40 -11.21 -27.67
N ASP A 174 -26.53 -10.32 -26.69
CA ASP A 174 -27.54 -10.29 -25.63
C ASP A 174 -28.32 -8.96 -25.58
N GLN A 175 -28.05 -8.04 -26.52
CA GLN A 175 -28.67 -6.73 -26.57
C GLN A 175 -29.67 -6.63 -27.72
N GLY A 176 -30.86 -6.13 -27.42
CA GLY A 176 -31.92 -5.84 -28.38
C GLY A 176 -32.08 -4.34 -28.62
N ALA A 177 -32.48 -3.98 -29.84
CA ALA A 177 -32.81 -2.61 -30.20
C ALA A 177 -33.94 -2.54 -31.23
N ILE A 178 -34.64 -1.41 -31.27
CA ILE A 178 -35.66 -1.09 -32.27
C ILE A 178 -35.25 0.20 -32.97
N GLY A 179 -35.37 0.22 -34.29
CA GLY A 179 -34.99 1.35 -35.13
C GLY A 179 -36.12 1.77 -36.06
N VAL A 180 -36.24 3.07 -36.28
CA VAL A 180 -37.13 3.66 -37.29
C VAL A 180 -36.29 4.50 -38.23
N THR A 181 -36.52 4.34 -39.51
CA THR A 181 -35.83 5.08 -40.57
C THR A 181 -36.82 5.73 -41.49
N PHE A 182 -36.53 6.96 -41.88
CA PHE A 182 -37.24 7.69 -42.92
C PHE A 182 -36.31 7.96 -44.09
N ARG A 183 -36.83 7.88 -45.31
CA ARG A 183 -36.13 8.30 -46.53
C ARG A 183 -37.04 9.23 -47.33
N GLY A 184 -36.51 10.38 -47.73
CA GLY A 184 -37.14 11.25 -48.73
C GLY A 184 -36.35 11.18 -50.03
N THR A 185 -37.02 10.84 -51.12
CA THR A 185 -36.40 10.76 -52.45
C THR A 185 -36.94 11.85 -53.36
N ALA A 186 -36.06 12.54 -54.08
CA ALA A 186 -36.44 13.59 -55.02
C ALA A 186 -37.34 13.06 -56.13
N GLU A 187 -38.21 13.92 -56.67
CA GLU A 187 -39.14 13.56 -57.77
C GLU A 187 -38.42 13.05 -59.01
N ASN A 188 -37.25 13.62 -59.31
CA ASN A 188 -36.39 13.19 -60.42
C ASN A 188 -35.70 11.84 -60.19
N GLY A 189 -35.81 11.26 -58.99
CA GLY A 189 -35.20 9.98 -58.65
C GLY A 189 -33.66 9.99 -58.70
N LEU A 190 -33.01 11.15 -58.62
CA LEU A 190 -31.55 11.26 -58.72
C LEU A 190 -30.84 11.33 -57.37
N TRP A 191 -31.52 11.78 -56.31
CA TRP A 191 -30.96 11.84 -54.96
C TRP A 191 -32.03 11.57 -53.89
N SER A 192 -31.56 11.14 -52.72
CA SER A 192 -32.39 10.87 -51.55
C SER A 192 -31.64 11.17 -50.26
N VAL A 193 -32.38 11.53 -49.23
CA VAL A 193 -31.90 11.77 -47.86
C VAL A 193 -32.51 10.71 -46.96
N THR A 194 -31.69 10.09 -46.12
CA THR A 194 -32.11 9.08 -45.14
C THR A 194 -31.77 9.57 -43.75
N THR A 195 -32.71 9.45 -42.83
CA THR A 195 -32.52 9.66 -41.39
C THR A 195 -33.04 8.46 -40.64
N GLY A 196 -32.42 8.09 -39.53
CA GLY A 196 -32.93 7.03 -38.68
C GLY A 196 -32.55 7.23 -37.24
N VAL A 197 -33.37 6.67 -36.36
CA VAL A 197 -33.17 6.64 -34.94
C VAL A 197 -33.35 5.21 -34.47
N SER A 198 -32.55 4.76 -33.53
CA SER A 198 -32.81 3.51 -32.81
C SER A 198 -32.65 3.70 -31.32
N THR A 199 -33.31 2.82 -30.58
CA THR A 199 -33.25 2.74 -29.13
C THR A 199 -33.00 1.31 -28.71
N SER A 200 -32.22 1.15 -27.67
CA SER A 200 -31.89 -0.11 -27.01
C SER A 200 -32.05 0.07 -25.50
N GLU A 201 -31.83 -0.97 -24.71
CA GLU A 201 -31.84 -0.88 -23.24
C GLU A 201 -30.74 0.05 -22.69
N HIS A 202 -29.64 0.24 -23.44
CA HIS A 202 -28.44 0.95 -22.97
C HIS A 202 -28.20 2.29 -23.69
N GLY A 203 -29.09 2.72 -24.58
CA GLY A 203 -28.98 4.02 -25.23
C GLY A 203 -29.68 4.12 -26.58
N THR A 204 -29.55 5.30 -27.20
CA THR A 204 -30.14 5.65 -28.50
C THR A 204 -29.07 5.98 -29.53
N ALA A 205 -29.26 5.59 -30.77
CA ALA A 205 -28.40 5.95 -31.89
C ALA A 205 -29.16 6.76 -32.95
N LEU A 206 -28.43 7.61 -33.66
CA LEU A 206 -28.94 8.41 -34.77
C LEU A 206 -28.10 8.15 -36.02
N ARG A 207 -28.75 8.13 -37.18
CA ARG A 207 -28.08 8.05 -38.48
C ARG A 207 -28.62 9.10 -39.44
N PHE A 208 -27.73 9.60 -40.28
CA PHE A 208 -28.05 10.48 -41.39
C PHE A 208 -27.23 10.08 -42.62
N GLY A 209 -27.82 10.12 -43.81
CA GLY A 209 -27.13 9.79 -45.04
C GLY A 209 -27.77 10.43 -46.26
N VAL A 210 -26.97 10.69 -47.28
CA VAL A 210 -27.41 11.14 -48.61
C VAL A 210 -26.93 10.11 -49.61
N SER A 211 -27.80 9.70 -50.53
CA SER A 211 -27.46 8.78 -51.61
C SER A 211 -28.08 9.24 -52.92
N GLY A 212 -27.35 9.09 -54.02
CA GLY A 212 -27.82 9.46 -55.36
C GLY A 212 -27.19 8.61 -56.45
N VAL A 213 -27.64 8.81 -57.68
CA VAL A 213 -27.13 8.13 -58.87
C VAL A 213 -26.26 9.10 -59.66
N LEU A 214 -25.04 8.69 -59.99
CA LEU A 214 -24.14 9.42 -60.89
C LEU A 214 -24.27 8.82 -62.30
N TRP A 215 -24.33 9.68 -63.31
CA TRP A 215 -24.33 9.32 -64.73
C TRP A 215 -22.91 9.30 -65.32
#